data_AF-W4VND8-F1
#
_entry.id   AF-W4VND8-F1
#
_cell.length_a   1.000
_cell.length_b   1.000
_cell.length_c   1.000
_cell.angle_alpha   90.00
_cell.angle_beta   90.00
_cell.angle_gamma   90.00
#
_symmetry.space_group_name_H-M   'P 1'
#
loop_
_entity.id
_entity.type
_entity.pdbx_description
1 polymer ?
#
loop_
_entity_poly.entity_id
_entity_poly.type
_entity_poly.pdbx_seq_one_letter_code
_entity_poly.pdbx_strand_id
1 'polypeptide(L)'
;MFVGLVKSDITFSDPLFHSKELTLMASRNATKEDFDFVINSLENGFIDEKSFITHRSKFDDLPNEFENWLKPETGVIKAMIEI
;
A
#
# COMPACT_ATOMS: atom_id res chain seq x y z
N MET A 1 1.78 -1.85 -14.16
CA MET A 1 2.00 -0.58 -13.43
C MET A 1 2.89 -0.86 -12.24
N PHE A 2 3.99 -0.13 -12.08
CA PHE A 2 4.88 -0.23 -10.92
C PHE A 2 4.53 0.84 -9.87
N VAL A 3 4.30 0.40 -8.64
CA VAL A 3 3.87 1.24 -7.48
C VAL A 3 4.75 1.01 -6.24
N GLY A 4 5.93 0.41 -6.41
CA GLY A 4 6.87 0.13 -5.32
C GLY A 4 8.30 0.53 -5.65
N LEU A 5 9.14 0.61 -4.63
CA LEU A 5 10.57 0.89 -4.78
C LEU A 5 11.36 -0.43 -4.83
N VAL A 6 12.07 -0.66 -5.93
CA VAL A 6 12.99 -1.80 -6.10
C VAL A 6 14.42 -1.27 -5.99
N LYS A 7 15.25 -1.89 -5.15
CA LYS A 7 16.66 -1.49 -4.92
C LYS A 7 17.65 -2.08 -5.92
N SER A 8 17.16 -2.65 -7.02
CA SER A 8 17.93 -3.34 -8.06
C SER A 8 17.39 -3.02 -9.44
N ASP A 9 18.10 -3.45 -10.48
CA ASP A 9 17.65 -3.30 -11.86
C ASP A 9 16.41 -4.16 -12.14
N ILE A 10 15.53 -3.61 -12.99
CA ILE A 10 14.38 -4.32 -13.54
C ILE A 10 14.60 -4.46 -15.05
N THR A 11 14.68 -5.69 -15.55
CA THR A 11 14.97 -5.99 -16.96
C THR A 11 13.85 -6.75 -17.64
N PHE A 12 13.63 -6.51 -18.93
CA PHE A 12 12.61 -7.19 -19.75
C PHE A 12 13.20 -7.68 -21.07
N SER A 13 12.60 -8.72 -21.65
CA SER A 13 12.95 -9.21 -22.99
C SER A 13 12.39 -8.27 -24.05
N ASP A 14 13.27 -7.60 -24.80
CA ASP A 14 12.89 -6.67 -25.89
C ASP A 14 12.02 -7.34 -26.98
N PRO A 15 12.33 -8.57 -27.47
CA PRO A 15 11.44 -9.24 -28.43
C PRO A 15 10.01 -9.43 -27.92
N LEU A 16 9.83 -9.72 -26.62
CA LEU A 16 8.49 -9.88 -26.02
C LEU A 16 7.83 -8.53 -25.78
N PHE A 17 8.60 -7.52 -25.37
CA PHE A 17 8.10 -6.17 -25.18
C PHE A 17 7.56 -5.60 -26.50
N HIS A 18 8.31 -5.77 -27.59
CA HIS A 18 7.93 -5.28 -28.91
C HIS A 18 6.82 -6.12 -29.55
N SER A 19 6.95 -7.44 -29.60
CA SER A 19 5.96 -8.31 -30.28
C SER A 19 4.59 -8.34 -29.62
N LYS A 20 4.50 -7.93 -28.35
CA LYS A 20 3.24 -7.83 -27.59
C LYS A 20 2.82 -6.39 -27.34
N GLU A 21 3.53 -5.41 -27.91
CA GLU A 21 3.25 -3.98 -27.74
C GLU A 21 3.07 -3.60 -26.25
N LEU A 22 3.95 -4.13 -25.38
CA LEU A 22 3.82 -3.92 -23.95
C LEU A 22 4.04 -2.44 -23.59
N THR A 23 3.22 -1.94 -22.68
CA THR A 23 3.39 -0.59 -22.10
C THR A 23 3.84 -0.71 -20.65
N LEU A 24 4.89 0.02 -20.30
CA LEU A 24 5.36 0.13 -18.93
C LEU A 24 4.95 1.45 -18.29
N MET A 25 4.19 1.37 -17.20
CA MET A 25 3.74 2.52 -16.41
C MET A 25 4.32 2.46 -15.01
N ALA A 26 4.74 3.59 -14.46
CA ALA A 26 5.19 3.73 -13.08
C ALA A 26 4.50 4.92 -12.41
N SER A 27 4.26 4.81 -11.10
CA SER A 27 3.72 5.87 -10.26
C SER A 27 4.50 5.94 -8.94
N ARG A 28 4.52 7.11 -8.30
CA ARG A 28 5.26 7.35 -7.05
C ARG A 28 4.40 7.97 -5.97
N ASN A 29 3.73 9.07 -6.28
CA ASN A 29 2.93 9.83 -5.32
C ASN A 29 1.50 10.01 -5.85
N ALA A 30 0.55 10.07 -4.92
CA ALA A 30 -0.79 10.56 -5.19
C ALA A 30 -0.78 12.08 -5.39
N THR A 31 -1.54 12.57 -6.37
CA THR A 31 -1.81 14.00 -6.55
C THR A 31 -2.94 14.43 -5.62
N LYS A 32 -3.21 15.75 -5.55
CA LYS A 32 -4.34 16.26 -4.79
C LYS A 32 -5.67 15.66 -5.27
N GLU A 33 -5.83 15.53 -6.58
CA GLU A 33 -7.02 14.97 -7.21
C GLU A 33 -7.23 13.49 -6.81
N ASP A 34 -6.13 12.73 -6.67
CA ASP A 34 -6.19 11.35 -6.16
C ASP A 34 -6.68 11.31 -4.70
N PHE A 35 -6.25 12.26 -3.85
CA PHE A 35 -6.74 12.38 -2.48
C PHE A 35 -8.23 12.75 -2.44
N ASP A 36 -8.65 13.73 -3.25
CA ASP A 36 -10.05 14.16 -3.33
C ASP A 36 -10.95 12.99 -3.76
N PHE A 37 -10.49 12.17 -4.71
CA PHE A 37 -11.18 10.95 -5.13
C PHE A 37 -11.32 9.92 -4.00
N VAL A 38 -10.26 9.67 -3.23
CA VAL A 38 -10.29 8.72 -2.12
C VAL A 38 -11.22 9.21 -1.01
N ILE A 39 -11.15 10.49 -0.65
CA ILE A 39 -12.04 11.09 0.37
C ILE A 39 -13.50 10.93 -0.05
N ASN A 40 -13.83 11.30 -1.29
CA ASN A 40 -15.19 11.14 -1.80
C ASN A 40 -15.64 9.67 -1.79
N SER A 41 -14.73 8.73 -2.11
CA SER A 41 -15.03 7.31 -2.09
C SER A 41 -15.36 6.78 -0.70
N LEU A 42 -14.66 7.29 0.32
CA LEU A 42 -14.90 6.98 1.72
C LEU A 42 -16.23 7.57 2.21
N GLU A 43 -16.49 8.85 1.92
CA GLU A 43 -17.72 9.55 2.34
C GLU A 43 -18.98 8.92 1.74
N ASN A 44 -18.90 8.43 0.50
CA ASN A 44 -20.01 7.75 -0.17
C ASN A 44 -20.13 6.26 0.18
N GLY A 45 -19.26 5.74 1.05
CA GLY A 45 -19.30 4.33 1.48
C GLY A 45 -18.95 3.33 0.39
N PHE A 46 -18.25 3.75 -0.67
CA PHE A 46 -17.76 2.83 -1.71
C PHE A 46 -16.63 1.93 -1.21
N ILE A 47 -16.00 2.31 -0.10
CA ILE A 47 -14.90 1.58 0.53
C ILE A 47 -15.20 1.47 2.03
N ASP A 48 -15.14 0.25 2.58
CA ASP A 48 -15.11 0.03 4.03
C ASP A 48 -13.66 0.15 4.52
N GLU A 49 -13.27 1.33 5.00
CA GLU A 49 -11.92 1.61 5.48
C GLU A 49 -11.54 0.79 6.71
N LYS A 50 -12.54 0.37 7.50
CA LYS A 50 -12.31 -0.38 8.74
C LYS A 50 -11.87 -1.80 8.45
N SER A 51 -12.31 -2.38 7.33
CA SER A 51 -11.88 -3.71 6.87
C SER A 51 -10.37 -3.82 6.66
N PHE A 52 -9.68 -2.71 6.36
CA PHE A 52 -8.24 -2.71 6.18
C PHE A 52 -7.46 -2.71 7.50
N ILE A 53 -8.06 -2.24 8.60
CA ILE A 53 -7.38 -2.07 9.89
C ILE A 53 -7.39 -3.41 10.63
N THR A 54 -6.27 -4.13 10.55
CA THR A 54 -6.11 -5.45 11.19
C THR A 54 -5.71 -5.37 12.66
N HIS A 55 -4.96 -4.34 13.05
CA HIS A 55 -4.38 -4.23 14.39
C HIS A 55 -4.50 -2.80 14.92
N ARG A 56 -4.61 -2.68 16.24
CA ARG A 56 -4.66 -1.41 16.97
C ARG A 56 -3.78 -1.52 18.22
N SER A 57 -3.07 -0.44 18.53
CA SER A 57 -2.34 -0.29 19.80
C SER A 57 -2.46 1.14 20.28
N LYS A 58 -2.40 1.34 21.60
CA LYS A 58 -2.14 2.67 22.15
C LYS A 58 -0.71 3.07 21.88
N PHE A 59 -0.43 4.37 21.87
CA PHE A 59 0.92 4.89 21.70
C PHE A 59 1.89 4.35 22.75
N ASP A 60 1.49 4.29 24.02
CA ASP A 60 2.33 3.82 25.13
C ASP A 60 2.69 2.33 25.04
N ASP A 61 1.83 1.53 24.40
CA ASP A 61 2.01 0.09 24.24
C ASP A 61 2.81 -0.26 22.96
N LEU A 62 2.99 0.70 22.04
CA LEU A 62 3.64 0.49 20.75
C LEU A 62 5.04 -0.14 20.86
N PRO A 63 5.94 0.27 21.78
CA PRO A 63 7.26 -0.35 21.88
C PRO A 63 7.20 -1.86 22.17
N ASN A 64 6.16 -2.32 22.86
CA ASN A 64 5.97 -3.74 23.19
C ASN A 64 5.32 -4.52 22.03
N GLU A 65 4.38 -3.90 21.31
CA GLU A 65 3.63 -4.54 20.22
C GLU A 65 4.39 -4.55 18.89
N PHE A 66 5.28 -3.59 18.66
CA PHE A 66 5.91 -3.39 17.36
C PHE A 66 6.70 -4.60 16.87
N GLU A 67 7.47 -5.27 17.76
CA GLU A 67 8.20 -6.48 17.38
C GLU A 67 7.27 -7.63 16.99
N ASN A 68 6.09 -7.72 17.61
CA ASN A 68 5.11 -8.71 17.22
C ASN A 68 4.56 -8.42 15.83
N TRP A 69 4.32 -7.16 15.47
CA TRP A 69 3.76 -6.82 14.16
C TRP A 69 4.67 -7.11 12.97
N LEU A 70 5.97 -7.24 13.20
CA LEU A 70 6.93 -7.61 12.15
C LEU A 70 6.89 -9.10 11.80
N LYS A 71 6.28 -9.92 12.66
CA LYS A 71 6.20 -11.36 12.48
C LYS A 71 5.14 -11.71 11.44
N PRO A 72 5.47 -12.40 10.34
CA PRO A 72 4.49 -12.74 9.31
C PRO A 72 3.27 -13.51 9.85
N GLU A 73 3.47 -14.34 10.88
CA GLU A 73 2.42 -15.13 11.53
C GLU A 73 1.36 -14.29 12.27
N THR A 74 1.65 -13.02 12.61
CA THR A 74 0.64 -12.15 13.23
C THR A 74 -0.34 -11.57 12.22
N GLY A 75 -0.10 -11.74 10.91
CA GLY A 75 -1.06 -11.38 9.87
C GLY A 75 -1.38 -9.87 9.81
N VAL A 76 -0.44 -9.01 10.20
CA VAL A 76 -0.61 -7.56 10.15
C VAL A 76 -0.64 -7.10 8.69
N ILE A 77 -1.71 -6.42 8.31
CA ILE A 77 -1.86 -5.75 7.00
C ILE A 77 -1.76 -4.24 7.18
N LYS A 78 -2.55 -3.69 8.11
CA LYS A 78 -2.49 -2.29 8.55
C LYS A 78 -2.69 -2.22 10.05
N ALA A 79 -1.73 -1.63 10.74
CA ALA A 79 -1.81 -1.37 12.17
C ALA A 79 -2.04 0.13 12.40
N MET A 80 -2.92 0.46 13.34
CA MET A 80 -3.25 1.83 13.71
C MET A 80 -2.81 2.11 15.14
N ILE A 81 -2.26 3.30 15.37
CA ILE A 81 -1.88 3.76 16.70
C ILE A 81 -2.95 4.74 17.17
N GLU A 82 -3.49 4.52 18.37
CA GLU A 82 -4.42 5.42 19.03
C GLU A 82 -3.65 6.33 19.99
N ILE A 83 -3.96 7.63 19.91
CA ILE A 83 -3.37 8.72 20.71
C ILE A 83 -4.40 9.19 21.72
#